data_AF-A0A8S1J1Q2-F1
#
_entry.id   AF-A0A8S1J1Q2-F1
#
_cell.length_a   1.000
_cell.length_b   1.000
_cell.length_c   1.000
_cell.angle_alpha   90.00
_cell.angle_beta   90.00
_cell.angle_gamma   90.00
#
_symmetry.space_group_name_H-M   'P 1'
#
loop_
_entity.id
_entity.type
_entity.pdbx_description
1 polymer ?
#
loop_
_entity_poly.entity_id
_entity_poly.type
_entity_poly.pdbx_seq_one_letter_code
_entity_poly.pdbx_strand_id
1 'polypeptide(L)'
;MTTDDDARVGLRVQVGADKATVRYLGPVEGQEGEWAGVEWDDASRGKHDGCAGGRRYFQTARGANSGSFVRLGKVDWGVAAPEALVRRYQGLYGPPEDGDDENWEEMYVQTAGNRRRGVELVGMEKVHRRQSDMLRLRAAVLRGCRVASGGPAGEVARLVPNVEELDLSDNLITSWDVVVQIARQLSRLEVLNLSKNRLSFPESQEPSHGSLLECLKTLILKECDNSWGQVLDLLPHVPSLTSLHICYNSLSSLSSTTAGYDALRKLELLDLECNNICSWEEVWPLNTLPALKRLHLGSNPISNITYPKSHSLDVPPFPALQCLLLGDCLVGDWASVDSLNRFPSLVETRLTGNPLIKSTHGGGRFEVRLARLIE
;
A
#
# COMPACT_ATOMS: atom_id res chain seq x y z
N MET A 1 30.18 -14.01 12.31
CA MET A 1 30.23 -13.84 10.85
C MET A 1 28.98 -14.49 10.32
N THR A 2 27.91 -13.71 10.14
CA THR A 2 26.73 -14.15 9.40
C THR A 2 27.18 -14.47 7.98
N THR A 3 26.90 -15.67 7.50
CA THR A 3 27.13 -16.01 6.09
C THR A 3 26.24 -15.13 5.22
N ASP A 4 26.61 -14.90 3.96
CA ASP A 4 25.84 -14.08 3.01
C ASP A 4 24.38 -14.59 2.84
N ASP A 5 24.14 -15.86 3.19
CA ASP A 5 22.82 -16.51 3.21
C ASP A 5 21.92 -16.05 4.36
N ASP A 6 22.45 -15.77 5.55
CA ASP A 6 21.64 -15.24 6.66
C ASP A 6 21.08 -13.85 6.31
N ALA A 7 21.81 -13.06 5.51
CA ALA A 7 21.40 -11.73 5.09
C ALA A 7 20.21 -11.73 4.10
N ARG A 8 19.92 -12.88 3.48
CA ARG A 8 18.84 -13.04 2.49
C ARG A 8 17.55 -13.61 3.08
N VAL A 9 17.60 -14.13 4.30
CA VAL A 9 16.39 -14.54 5.03
C VAL A 9 15.57 -13.29 5.35
N GLY A 10 14.25 -13.37 5.15
CA GLY A 10 13.32 -12.25 5.26
C GLY A 10 13.11 -11.48 3.95
N LEU A 11 13.95 -11.68 2.92
CA LEU A 11 13.73 -11.05 1.62
C LEU A 11 12.52 -11.62 0.89
N ARG A 12 11.87 -10.77 0.08
CA ARG A 12 10.80 -11.15 -0.82
C ARG A 12 11.40 -11.60 -2.14
N VAL A 13 10.83 -12.66 -2.68
CA VAL A 13 11.25 -13.29 -3.92
C VAL A 13 10.03 -13.63 -4.75
N GLN A 14 10.25 -13.83 -6.05
CA GLN A 14 9.23 -14.34 -6.97
C GLN A 14 9.66 -15.73 -7.48
N VAL A 15 8.71 -16.65 -7.60
CA VAL A 15 8.92 -17.99 -8.15
C VAL A 15 7.80 -18.29 -9.14
N GLY A 16 8.07 -18.13 -10.43
CA GLY A 16 7.03 -18.12 -11.46
C GLY A 16 6.18 -16.85 -11.35
N ALA A 17 4.86 -17.00 -11.23
CA ALA A 17 3.93 -15.88 -11.04
C ALA A 17 3.77 -15.47 -9.55
N ASP A 18 4.22 -16.31 -8.62
CA ASP A 18 3.87 -16.18 -7.20
C ASP A 18 5.00 -15.54 -6.38
N LYS A 19 4.62 -14.71 -5.41
CA LYS A 19 5.54 -14.04 -4.48
C LYS A 19 5.64 -14.79 -3.15
N ALA A 20 6.80 -14.73 -2.52
CA ALA A 20 7.05 -15.33 -1.22
C ALA A 20 8.09 -14.56 -0.41
N THR A 21 8.18 -14.89 0.87
CA THR A 21 9.25 -14.46 1.77
C THR A 21 10.19 -15.64 2.04
N VAL A 22 11.50 -15.41 1.89
CA VAL A 22 12.53 -16.40 2.24
C VAL A 22 12.56 -16.57 3.76
N ARG A 23 12.46 -17.81 4.23
CA ARG A 23 12.50 -18.19 5.65
C ARG A 23 13.69 -19.06 6.01
N TYR A 24 14.33 -19.69 5.03
CA TYR A 24 15.49 -20.53 5.21
C TYR A 24 16.32 -20.57 3.92
N LEU A 25 17.64 -20.63 4.03
CA LEU A 25 18.56 -20.91 2.94
C LEU A 25 19.56 -21.96 3.41
N GLY A 26 19.74 -23.02 2.63
CA GLY A 26 20.73 -24.05 2.92
C GLY A 26 20.32 -25.47 2.49
N PRO A 27 21.09 -26.48 2.90
CA PRO A 27 20.84 -27.87 2.57
C PRO A 27 19.61 -28.44 3.30
N VAL A 28 18.84 -29.29 2.61
CA VAL A 28 17.71 -30.00 3.20
C VAL A 28 18.05 -31.49 3.28
N GLU A 29 17.83 -32.09 4.44
CA GLU A 29 18.10 -33.50 4.70
C GLU A 29 17.40 -34.40 3.66
N GLY A 30 18.18 -35.32 3.07
CA GLY A 30 17.71 -36.20 2.01
C GLY A 30 17.57 -35.53 0.64
N GLN A 31 18.01 -34.28 0.47
CA GLN A 31 18.02 -33.57 -0.81
C GLN A 31 19.43 -33.06 -1.14
N GLU A 32 19.88 -33.25 -2.38
CA GLU A 32 21.17 -32.72 -2.84
C GLU A 32 21.11 -31.22 -3.09
N GLY A 33 22.20 -30.49 -2.79
CA GLY A 33 22.36 -29.07 -3.06
C GLY A 33 21.61 -28.14 -2.10
N GLU A 34 21.63 -26.84 -2.42
CA GLU A 34 20.99 -25.80 -1.60
C GLU A 34 19.56 -25.51 -2.03
N TRP A 35 18.76 -25.10 -1.03
CA TRP A 35 17.34 -24.84 -1.15
C TRP A 35 16.98 -23.54 -0.43
N ALA A 36 15.99 -22.84 -0.99
CA ALA A 36 15.28 -21.80 -0.26
C ALA A 36 14.01 -22.39 0.35
N GLY A 37 13.89 -22.35 1.67
CA GLY A 37 12.62 -22.46 2.35
C GLY A 37 11.89 -21.12 2.24
N VAL A 38 10.71 -21.11 1.64
CA VAL A 38 9.94 -19.90 1.38
C VAL A 38 8.54 -20.04 1.96
N GLU A 39 7.98 -18.94 2.45
CA GLU A 39 6.58 -18.81 2.84
C GLU A 39 5.83 -18.00 1.79
N TRP A 40 4.82 -18.60 1.16
CA TRP A 40 4.08 -17.97 0.07
C TRP A 40 3.21 -16.82 0.54
N ASP A 41 3.02 -15.85 -0.35
CA ASP A 41 2.03 -14.80 -0.11
C ASP A 41 0.61 -15.37 -0.09
N ASP A 42 0.30 -16.23 -1.07
CA ASP A 42 -0.88 -17.09 -1.08
C ASP A 42 -0.59 -18.41 -0.36
N ALA A 43 -1.21 -18.59 0.81
CA ALA A 43 -1.02 -19.78 1.64
C ALA A 43 -1.44 -21.08 0.95
N SER A 44 -2.33 -21.05 -0.05
CA SER A 44 -2.82 -22.25 -0.75
C SER A 44 -1.75 -22.92 -1.62
N ARG A 45 -0.70 -22.17 -2.00
CA ARG A 45 0.43 -22.68 -2.79
C ARG A 45 1.39 -23.54 -1.98
N GLY A 46 1.40 -23.38 -0.67
CA GLY A 46 2.33 -24.07 0.19
C GLY A 46 2.01 -25.57 0.34
N LYS A 47 2.98 -26.30 0.89
CA LYS A 47 2.96 -27.76 1.03
C LYS A 47 3.26 -28.24 2.45
N HIS A 48 3.91 -27.41 3.27
CA HIS A 48 4.37 -27.77 4.61
C HIS A 48 4.53 -26.53 5.51
N ASP A 49 4.73 -26.76 6.80
CA ASP A 49 4.96 -25.73 7.83
C ASP A 49 6.42 -25.28 7.96
N GLY A 50 7.31 -25.86 7.14
CA GLY A 50 8.76 -25.66 7.21
C GLY A 50 9.53 -26.88 7.74
N CYS A 51 8.85 -28.00 7.99
CA CYS A 51 9.48 -29.29 8.24
C CYS A 51 9.68 -30.11 6.95
N ALA A 52 10.82 -30.80 6.86
CA ALA A 52 11.10 -31.83 5.85
C ALA A 52 11.89 -32.98 6.48
N GLY A 53 11.49 -34.22 6.20
CA GLY A 53 12.18 -35.42 6.73
C GLY A 53 12.15 -35.54 8.26
N GLY A 54 11.15 -34.95 8.94
CA GLY A 54 11.07 -34.93 10.41
C GLY A 54 11.93 -33.84 11.08
N ARG A 55 12.67 -33.04 10.30
CA ARG A 55 13.46 -31.91 10.79
C ARG A 55 12.77 -30.58 10.46
N ARG A 56 12.77 -29.64 11.40
CA ARG A 56 12.26 -28.27 11.22
C ARG A 56 13.38 -27.34 10.74
N TYR A 57 13.13 -26.62 9.64
CA TYR A 57 14.06 -25.64 9.07
C TYR A 57 13.57 -24.21 9.29
N PHE A 58 12.27 -24.01 9.18
CA PHE A 58 11.62 -22.72 9.47
C PHE A 58 10.19 -22.94 9.99
N GLN A 59 9.52 -21.86 10.34
CA GLN A 59 8.12 -21.87 10.74
C GLN A 59 7.35 -20.84 9.91
N THR A 60 6.18 -21.24 9.41
CA THR A 60 5.27 -20.36 8.71
C THR A 60 4.41 -19.55 9.68
N ALA A 61 4.16 -18.29 9.35
CA ALA A 61 3.30 -17.40 10.13
C ALA A 61 1.82 -17.47 9.69
N ARG A 62 1.55 -17.75 8.41
CA ARG A 62 0.20 -17.64 7.80
C ARG A 62 -0.61 -18.94 7.74
N GLY A 63 -0.19 -19.97 8.47
CA GLY A 63 -0.89 -21.24 8.56
C GLY A 63 0.02 -22.44 8.39
N ALA A 64 -0.48 -23.61 8.77
CA ALA A 64 0.31 -24.82 8.93
C ALA A 64 0.93 -25.34 7.61
N ASN A 65 0.51 -24.89 6.43
CA ASN A 65 1.05 -25.42 5.17
C ASN A 65 1.40 -24.33 4.14
N SER A 66 1.69 -23.09 4.54
CA SER A 66 2.02 -22.01 3.59
C SER A 66 3.48 -22.03 3.08
N GLY A 67 4.29 -22.99 3.51
CA GLY A 67 5.72 -23.08 3.20
C GLY A 67 6.04 -24.01 2.03
N SER A 68 7.17 -23.80 1.37
CA SER A 68 7.75 -24.71 0.37
C SER A 68 9.27 -24.66 0.36
N PHE A 69 9.94 -25.77 0.01
CA PHE A 69 11.35 -25.75 -0.40
C PHE A 69 11.44 -25.63 -1.92
N VAL A 70 12.16 -24.61 -2.39
CA VAL A 70 12.37 -24.33 -3.81
C VAL A 70 13.86 -24.31 -4.14
N ARG A 71 14.19 -24.73 -5.36
CA ARG A 71 15.57 -24.67 -5.87
C ARG A 71 15.97 -23.21 -6.08
N LEU A 72 17.18 -22.84 -5.64
CA LEU A 72 17.69 -21.47 -5.76
C LEU A 72 17.64 -20.92 -7.19
N GLY A 73 17.91 -21.76 -8.20
CA GLY A 73 17.82 -21.34 -9.61
C GLY A 73 16.40 -20.99 -10.11
N LYS A 74 15.35 -21.27 -9.33
CA LYS A 74 13.97 -20.87 -9.63
C LYS A 74 13.53 -19.62 -8.86
N VAL A 75 14.40 -19.09 -7.99
CA VAL A 75 14.12 -17.94 -7.14
C VAL A 75 14.56 -16.67 -7.86
N ASP A 76 13.61 -15.79 -8.12
CA ASP A 76 13.86 -14.44 -8.62
C ASP A 76 13.96 -13.47 -7.44
N TRP A 77 15.13 -12.87 -7.29
CA TRP A 77 15.46 -11.92 -6.22
C TRP A 77 15.05 -10.48 -6.55
N GLY A 78 14.52 -10.26 -7.76
CA GLY A 78 14.10 -8.94 -8.22
C GLY A 78 15.24 -8.10 -8.77
N VAL A 79 14.91 -6.82 -8.96
CA VAL A 79 15.78 -5.83 -9.60
C VAL A 79 15.84 -4.53 -8.82
N ALA A 80 16.82 -3.70 -9.13
CA ALA A 80 16.89 -2.35 -8.58
C ALA A 80 15.86 -1.42 -9.25
N ALA A 81 15.38 -0.41 -8.53
CA ALA A 81 14.40 0.56 -9.04
C ALA A 81 14.87 1.27 -10.35
N PRO A 82 16.13 1.72 -10.49
CA PRO A 82 16.62 2.28 -11.77
C PRO A 82 16.50 1.30 -12.94
N GLU A 83 16.82 0.02 -12.70
CA GLU A 83 16.72 -1.02 -13.72
C GLU A 83 15.28 -1.26 -14.13
N ALA A 84 14.35 -1.32 -13.17
CA ALA A 84 12.92 -1.43 -13.45
C ALA A 84 12.40 -0.23 -14.26
N LEU A 85 12.83 1.00 -13.94
CA LEU A 85 12.50 2.21 -14.70
C LEU A 85 12.98 2.13 -16.14
N VAL A 86 14.25 1.76 -16.35
CA VAL A 86 14.82 1.59 -17.69
C VAL A 86 14.07 0.50 -18.45
N ARG A 87 13.83 -0.67 -17.84
CA ARG A 87 13.09 -1.76 -18.48
C ARG A 87 11.69 -1.31 -18.91
N ARG A 88 10.96 -0.62 -18.03
CA ARG A 88 9.58 -0.17 -18.26
C ARG A 88 9.46 0.95 -19.29
N TYR A 89 10.33 1.95 -19.24
CA TYR A 89 10.19 3.19 -20.02
C TYR A 89 11.17 3.31 -21.19
N GLN A 90 12.26 2.54 -21.20
CA GLN A 90 13.18 2.47 -22.34
C GLN A 90 12.98 1.20 -23.18
N GLY A 91 12.12 0.28 -22.75
CA GLY A 91 11.63 -0.85 -23.56
C GLY A 91 12.67 -1.95 -23.79
N LEU A 92 13.44 -2.30 -22.76
CA LEU A 92 14.34 -3.47 -22.81
C LEU A 92 13.61 -4.82 -22.72
N TYR A 93 12.35 -4.80 -22.30
CA TYR A 93 11.41 -5.90 -22.50
C TYR A 93 10.18 -5.33 -23.19
N GLY A 94 9.69 -6.04 -24.20
CA GLY A 94 8.42 -5.75 -24.87
C GLY A 94 7.23 -5.81 -23.90
N PRO A 95 5.99 -5.72 -24.41
CA PRO A 95 4.81 -5.75 -23.56
C PRO A 95 4.82 -6.97 -22.60
N PRO A 96 4.25 -6.82 -21.40
CA PRO A 96 4.19 -7.91 -20.42
C PRO A 96 3.55 -9.16 -21.06
N GLU A 97 4.10 -10.35 -20.76
CA GLU A 97 3.67 -11.63 -21.34
C GLU A 97 2.20 -12.01 -21.04
N ASP A 98 1.51 -11.24 -20.18
CA ASP A 98 0.14 -11.53 -19.71
C ASP A 98 -0.91 -10.48 -20.13
N GLY A 99 -0.79 -9.92 -21.33
CA GLY A 99 -1.83 -9.04 -21.89
C GLY A 99 -1.93 -9.15 -23.41
N ASP A 100 -3.07 -9.67 -23.89
CA ASP A 100 -3.51 -9.62 -25.28
C ASP A 100 -3.67 -8.16 -25.74
N ASP A 101 -2.58 -7.52 -26.12
CA ASP A 101 -2.60 -6.18 -26.70
C ASP A 101 -1.69 -6.14 -27.93
N GLU A 102 -2.27 -6.51 -29.08
CA GLU A 102 -1.62 -6.63 -30.39
C GLU A 102 -1.14 -5.29 -31.00
N ASN A 103 -0.97 -4.21 -30.23
CA ASN A 103 -0.76 -2.87 -30.80
C ASN A 103 0.46 -2.08 -30.28
N TRP A 104 1.50 -2.75 -29.79
CA TRP A 104 2.64 -2.03 -29.18
C TRP A 104 3.74 -1.58 -30.15
N GLU A 105 3.75 -1.98 -31.43
CA GLU A 105 4.88 -1.69 -32.32
C GLU A 105 4.61 -0.86 -33.60
N GLU A 106 3.38 -0.44 -33.92
CA GLU A 106 3.14 0.28 -35.19
C GLU A 106 2.59 1.71 -35.03
N MET A 107 3.48 2.69 -34.85
CA MET A 107 3.15 4.10 -35.10
C MET A 107 3.08 4.37 -36.62
N TYR A 108 1.86 4.42 -37.16
CA TYR A 108 1.63 4.92 -38.52
C TYR A 108 1.44 6.44 -38.53
N VAL A 109 2.05 7.14 -39.51
CA VAL A 109 1.67 8.53 -39.83
C VAL A 109 0.70 8.50 -41.02
N GLN A 110 -0.53 8.94 -40.80
CA GLN A 110 -1.50 9.17 -41.87
C GLN A 110 -1.21 10.52 -42.53
N THR A 111 -0.80 10.49 -43.80
CA THR A 111 -0.77 11.69 -44.65
C THR A 111 -2.06 11.80 -45.45
N ALA A 112 -2.39 13.01 -45.90
CA ALA A 112 -3.67 13.42 -46.51
C ALA A 112 -4.15 12.60 -47.74
N GLY A 113 -3.37 11.61 -48.21
CA GLY A 113 -3.75 10.67 -49.26
C GLY A 113 -4.13 9.26 -48.78
N ASN A 114 -4.36 9.06 -47.47
CA ASN A 114 -4.78 7.78 -46.88
C ASN A 114 -3.85 6.58 -47.18
N ARG A 115 -2.56 6.84 -47.46
CA ARG A 115 -1.52 5.80 -47.58
C ARG A 115 -0.75 5.69 -46.28
N ARG A 116 -0.74 4.49 -45.70
CA ARG A 116 0.08 4.12 -44.53
C ARG A 116 1.54 3.94 -44.97
N ARG A 117 2.48 4.60 -44.29
CA ARG A 117 3.93 4.31 -44.41
C ARG A 117 4.48 4.04 -43.02
N GLY A 118 5.15 2.90 -42.84
CA GLY A 118 5.89 2.58 -41.62
C GLY A 118 7.12 3.47 -41.49
N VAL A 119 7.38 3.97 -40.29
CA VAL A 119 8.55 4.82 -40.00
C VAL A 119 9.63 3.97 -39.33
N GLU A 120 10.65 3.61 -40.10
CA GLU A 120 11.86 2.97 -39.57
C GLU A 120 12.77 4.06 -39.00
N LEU A 121 12.77 4.22 -37.67
CA LEU A 121 13.69 5.14 -36.97
C LEU A 121 14.84 4.35 -36.36
N VAL A 122 16.05 4.69 -36.80
CA VAL A 122 17.30 4.04 -36.39
C VAL A 122 17.66 4.45 -34.95
N GLY A 123 17.78 3.43 -34.08
CA GLY A 123 18.55 3.37 -32.83
C GLY A 123 18.56 4.58 -31.88
N MET A 124 19.24 5.66 -32.25
CA MET A 124 19.53 6.77 -31.34
C MET A 124 18.37 7.74 -31.13
N GLU A 125 17.52 7.97 -32.13
CA GLU A 125 16.38 8.89 -31.98
C GLU A 125 15.29 8.32 -31.08
N LYS A 126 15.05 7.01 -31.14
CA LYS A 126 14.12 6.32 -30.23
C LYS A 126 14.62 6.36 -28.78
N VAL A 127 15.93 6.16 -28.57
CA VAL A 127 16.55 6.24 -27.23
C VAL A 127 16.51 7.67 -26.69
N HIS A 128 16.87 8.68 -27.49
CA HIS A 128 16.82 10.08 -27.06
C HIS A 128 15.39 10.55 -26.77
N ARG A 129 14.41 10.12 -27.56
CA ARG A 129 13.00 10.41 -27.30
C ARG A 129 12.52 9.75 -26.01
N ARG A 130 12.76 8.45 -25.83
CA ARG A 130 12.41 7.71 -24.60
C ARG A 130 13.09 8.28 -23.36
N GLN A 131 14.36 8.66 -23.46
CA GLN A 131 15.09 9.30 -22.36
C GLN A 131 14.53 10.70 -22.05
N SER A 132 14.20 11.48 -23.09
CA SER A 132 13.53 12.77 -22.92
C SER A 132 12.14 12.63 -22.30
N ASP A 133 11.43 11.55 -22.62
CA ASP A 133 10.13 11.23 -22.05
C ASP A 133 10.26 10.89 -20.56
N MET A 134 11.26 10.11 -20.17
CA MET A 134 11.55 9.80 -18.75
C MET A 134 11.87 11.05 -17.92
N LEU A 135 12.64 12.00 -18.48
CA LEU A 135 12.94 13.27 -17.82
C LEU A 135 11.69 14.15 -17.62
N ARG A 136 10.63 13.93 -18.40
CA ARG A 136 9.36 14.67 -18.34
C ARG A 136 8.29 13.94 -17.52
N LEU A 137 8.53 12.70 -17.08
CA LEU A 137 7.56 11.94 -16.30
C LEU A 137 7.26 12.65 -14.98
N ARG A 138 5.97 12.88 -14.73
CA ARG A 138 5.43 13.30 -13.43
C ARG A 138 4.88 12.12 -12.63
N ALA A 139 4.46 11.06 -13.31
CA ALA A 139 3.99 9.83 -12.69
C ALA A 139 4.76 8.63 -13.27
N ALA A 140 5.26 7.76 -12.39
CA ALA A 140 5.95 6.54 -12.76
C ALA A 140 5.25 5.32 -12.13
N VAL A 141 4.96 4.31 -12.94
CA VAL A 141 4.27 3.08 -12.53
C VAL A 141 5.20 1.89 -12.74
N LEU A 142 5.68 1.35 -11.63
CA LEU A 142 6.53 0.17 -11.52
C LEU A 142 5.81 -1.00 -10.87
N ARG A 143 4.48 -1.02 -10.94
CA ARG A 143 3.67 -2.11 -10.40
C ARG A 143 4.11 -3.45 -10.99
N GLY A 144 4.34 -4.45 -10.14
CA GLY A 144 4.70 -5.80 -10.61
C GLY A 144 6.08 -5.90 -11.29
N CYS A 145 6.93 -4.87 -11.21
CA CYS A 145 8.21 -4.85 -11.91
C CYS A 145 9.34 -5.57 -11.17
N ARG A 146 9.02 -6.29 -10.09
CA ARG A 146 9.96 -7.03 -9.23
C ARG A 146 11.01 -6.16 -8.56
N VAL A 147 10.66 -4.91 -8.23
CA VAL A 147 11.58 -4.00 -7.52
C VAL A 147 11.86 -4.56 -6.12
N ALA A 148 13.14 -4.79 -5.81
CA ALA A 148 13.59 -5.31 -4.52
C ALA A 148 14.56 -4.36 -3.80
N SER A 149 15.22 -3.44 -4.53
CA SER A 149 16.18 -2.49 -3.95
C SER A 149 16.12 -1.12 -4.62
N GLY A 150 16.65 -0.08 -3.96
CA GLY A 150 16.71 1.26 -4.53
C GLY A 150 17.85 1.52 -5.51
N GLY A 151 18.77 0.56 -5.67
CA GLY A 151 19.93 0.68 -6.54
C GLY A 151 20.95 1.75 -6.10
N PRO A 152 21.92 2.09 -6.97
CA PRO A 152 22.92 3.12 -6.66
C PRO A 152 22.28 4.48 -6.38
N ALA A 153 22.84 5.21 -5.42
CA ALA A 153 22.35 6.53 -5.06
C ALA A 153 22.49 7.51 -6.25
N GLY A 154 21.42 8.25 -6.54
CA GLY A 154 21.37 9.25 -7.61
C GLY A 154 20.86 8.71 -8.95
N GLU A 155 20.84 7.40 -9.18
CA GLU A 155 20.40 6.82 -10.45
C GLU A 155 18.89 7.01 -10.69
N VAL A 156 18.05 6.88 -9.66
CA VAL A 156 16.60 7.13 -9.78
C VAL A 156 16.37 8.60 -10.14
N ALA A 157 17.05 9.52 -9.45
CA ALA A 157 16.97 10.96 -9.72
C ALA A 157 17.45 11.31 -11.13
N ARG A 158 18.51 10.65 -11.62
CA ARG A 158 19.06 10.86 -12.96
C ARG A 158 18.08 10.44 -14.06
N LEU A 159 17.36 9.35 -13.83
CA LEU A 159 16.40 8.79 -14.80
C LEU A 159 15.07 9.55 -14.80
N VAL A 160 14.53 9.85 -13.62
CA VAL A 160 13.17 10.41 -13.46
C VAL A 160 13.12 11.55 -12.42
N PRO A 161 13.82 12.67 -12.66
CA PRO A 161 13.99 13.75 -11.67
C PRO A 161 12.70 14.50 -11.32
N ASN A 162 11.68 14.45 -12.18
CA ASN A 162 10.45 15.25 -12.06
C ASN A 162 9.24 14.43 -11.60
N VAL A 163 9.44 13.19 -11.16
CA VAL A 163 8.35 12.34 -10.67
C VAL A 163 7.79 12.87 -9.35
N GLU A 164 6.48 13.03 -9.35
CA GLU A 164 5.64 13.46 -8.24
C GLU A 164 4.77 12.31 -7.72
N GLU A 165 4.45 11.34 -8.58
CA GLU A 165 3.67 10.15 -8.23
C GLU A 165 4.44 8.88 -8.58
N LEU A 166 4.70 8.03 -7.59
CA LEU A 166 5.41 6.77 -7.80
C LEU A 166 4.57 5.60 -7.32
N ASP A 167 4.25 4.69 -8.23
CA ASP A 167 3.60 3.42 -7.93
C ASP A 167 4.61 2.27 -7.91
N LEU A 168 4.91 1.79 -6.70
CA LEU A 168 5.75 0.63 -6.41
C LEU A 168 4.90 -0.55 -5.89
N SER A 169 3.60 -0.57 -6.16
CA SER A 169 2.73 -1.65 -5.70
C SER A 169 3.12 -3.02 -6.29
N ASP A 170 2.79 -4.08 -5.56
CA ASP A 170 2.97 -5.47 -6.02
C ASP A 170 4.41 -5.82 -6.41
N ASN A 171 5.38 -5.38 -5.60
CA ASN A 171 6.82 -5.61 -5.81
C ASN A 171 7.41 -6.52 -4.72
N LEU A 172 8.75 -6.58 -4.67
CA LEU A 172 9.53 -7.40 -3.74
C LEU A 172 10.18 -6.53 -2.65
N ILE A 173 9.55 -5.39 -2.31
CA ILE A 173 10.08 -4.47 -1.29
C ILE A 173 9.79 -5.05 0.09
N THR A 174 10.86 -5.21 0.87
CA THR A 174 10.84 -5.90 2.16
C THR A 174 10.98 -4.98 3.36
N SER A 175 11.54 -3.78 3.19
CA SER A 175 11.80 -2.87 4.31
C SER A 175 11.59 -1.41 3.93
N TRP A 176 11.38 -0.59 4.96
CA TRP A 176 11.32 0.86 4.82
C TRP A 176 12.64 1.47 4.36
N ASP A 177 13.79 0.86 4.64
CA ASP A 177 15.08 1.35 4.14
C ASP A 177 15.14 1.39 2.62
N VAL A 178 14.58 0.38 1.95
CA VAL A 178 14.49 0.34 0.49
C VAL A 178 13.57 1.44 -0.02
N VAL A 179 12.43 1.65 0.63
CA VAL A 179 11.49 2.73 0.29
C VAL A 179 12.18 4.08 0.40
N VAL A 180 12.87 4.33 1.50
CA VAL A 180 13.64 5.56 1.75
C VAL A 180 14.75 5.73 0.71
N GLN A 181 15.50 4.67 0.40
CA GLN A 181 16.58 4.69 -0.59
C GLN A 181 16.07 5.16 -1.96
N ILE A 182 14.87 4.76 -2.35
CA ILE A 182 14.22 5.19 -3.61
C ILE A 182 13.69 6.61 -3.47
N ALA A 183 12.81 6.83 -2.49
CA ALA A 183 12.00 8.03 -2.39
C ALA A 183 12.82 9.29 -2.06
N ARG A 184 13.92 9.18 -1.30
CA ARG A 184 14.83 10.31 -1.02
C ARG A 184 15.51 10.89 -2.27
N GLN A 185 15.55 10.12 -3.37
CA GLN A 185 16.12 10.57 -4.64
C GLN A 185 15.13 11.44 -5.43
N LEU A 186 13.85 11.45 -5.04
CA LEU A 186 12.76 12.13 -5.74
C LEU A 186 12.29 13.33 -4.91
N SER A 187 12.92 14.48 -5.13
CA SER A 187 12.65 15.70 -4.36
C SER A 187 11.26 16.32 -4.57
N ARG A 188 10.49 15.82 -5.55
CA ARG A 188 9.13 16.28 -5.86
C ARG A 188 8.06 15.24 -5.55
N LEU A 189 8.42 14.12 -4.93
CA LEU A 189 7.48 13.03 -4.69
C LEU A 189 6.39 13.43 -3.69
N GLU A 190 5.14 13.48 -4.16
CA GLU A 190 3.96 13.82 -3.37
C GLU A 190 3.07 12.59 -3.09
N VAL A 191 3.03 11.63 -4.01
CA VAL A 191 2.20 10.42 -3.92
C VAL A 191 3.06 9.17 -4.04
N LEU A 192 2.94 8.28 -3.07
CA LEU A 192 3.65 7.01 -3.05
C LEU A 192 2.69 5.85 -2.80
N ASN A 193 2.65 4.90 -3.73
CA ASN A 193 1.90 3.68 -3.59
C ASN A 193 2.83 2.48 -3.37
N LEU A 194 2.66 1.81 -2.23
CA LEU A 194 3.44 0.62 -1.83
C LEU A 194 2.54 -0.61 -1.63
N SER A 195 1.28 -0.54 -2.08
CA SER A 195 0.29 -1.62 -1.89
C SER A 195 0.82 -2.99 -2.31
N LYS A 196 0.40 -4.07 -1.64
CA LYS A 196 0.85 -5.46 -1.95
C LYS A 196 2.37 -5.69 -1.81
N ASN A 197 3.06 -4.89 -0.99
CA ASN A 197 4.40 -5.23 -0.50
C ASN A 197 4.33 -5.68 0.96
N ARG A 198 5.36 -6.35 1.46
CA ARG A 198 5.43 -6.76 2.88
C ARG A 198 6.61 -6.07 3.54
N LEU A 199 6.34 -4.90 4.11
CA LEU A 199 7.34 -4.05 4.73
C LEU A 199 7.56 -4.49 6.18
N SER A 200 8.76 -4.91 6.51
CA SER A 200 9.24 -4.98 7.88
C SER A 200 9.74 -3.60 8.33
N PHE A 201 9.52 -3.30 9.60
CA PHE A 201 10.11 -2.15 10.26
C PHE A 201 11.45 -2.57 10.87
N PRO A 202 12.46 -1.69 10.89
CA PRO A 202 13.71 -1.98 11.57
C PRO A 202 13.44 -2.27 13.05
N GLU A 203 13.89 -3.42 13.56
CA GLU A 203 13.58 -3.87 14.94
C GLU A 203 14.14 -2.95 16.03
N SER A 204 15.16 -2.14 15.73
CA SER A 204 15.84 -1.32 16.72
C SER A 204 16.93 -0.46 16.08
N GLN A 205 16.56 0.63 15.42
CA GLN A 205 17.41 1.81 15.38
C GLN A 205 16.54 3.04 15.50
N GLU A 206 16.90 3.92 16.45
CA GLU A 206 16.60 5.35 16.40
C GLU A 206 16.69 5.84 14.95
N PRO A 207 15.86 6.81 14.52
CA PRO A 207 15.94 7.38 13.20
C PRO A 207 17.31 8.06 13.03
N SER A 208 18.32 7.30 12.60
CA SER A 208 19.64 7.77 12.19
C SER A 208 19.55 8.65 10.93
N HIS A 209 18.34 8.75 10.39
CA HIS A 209 17.96 9.56 9.28
C HIS A 209 16.75 10.40 9.71
N GLY A 210 17.00 11.68 10.05
CA GLY A 210 15.94 12.67 10.32
C GLY A 210 14.93 12.74 9.16
N SER A 211 13.79 13.40 9.36
CA SER A 211 12.65 13.43 8.42
C SER A 211 13.02 13.27 6.93
N LEU A 212 12.66 12.13 6.34
CA LEU A 212 13.23 11.66 5.07
C LEU A 212 12.37 12.02 3.85
N LEU A 213 11.06 12.23 4.04
CA LEU A 213 10.07 12.38 2.97
C LEU A 213 9.19 13.61 3.19
N GLU A 214 9.83 14.78 3.26
CA GLU A 214 9.18 16.05 3.59
C GLU A 214 8.11 16.50 2.60
N CYS A 215 8.20 16.06 1.33
CA CYS A 215 7.25 16.43 0.28
C CYS A 215 6.07 15.46 0.14
N LEU A 216 6.12 14.30 0.81
CA LEU A 216 5.11 13.27 0.64
C LEU A 216 3.79 13.66 1.31
N LYS A 217 2.72 13.74 0.52
CA LYS A 217 1.36 14.13 0.96
C LYS A 217 0.41 12.95 1.03
N THR A 218 0.58 11.98 0.12
CA THR A 218 -0.29 10.80 0.01
C THR A 218 0.52 9.53 0.07
N LEU A 219 0.13 8.63 0.98
CA LEU A 219 0.72 7.31 1.14
C LEU A 219 -0.36 6.24 1.03
N ILE A 220 -0.12 5.25 0.18
CA ILE A 220 -1.04 4.15 -0.09
C ILE A 220 -0.37 2.82 0.29
N LEU A 221 -0.94 2.16 1.31
CA LEU A 221 -0.48 0.91 1.92
C LEU A 221 -1.60 -0.15 1.89
N LYS A 222 -2.19 -0.43 0.73
CA LYS A 222 -3.26 -1.43 0.64
C LYS A 222 -2.68 -2.84 0.62
N GLU A 223 -3.28 -3.78 1.35
CA GLU A 223 -2.83 -5.19 1.36
C GLU A 223 -1.33 -5.34 1.73
N CYS A 224 -0.84 -4.58 2.71
CA CYS A 224 0.56 -4.62 3.15
C CYS A 224 0.79 -5.44 4.44
N ASP A 225 -0.29 -5.94 5.05
CA ASP A 225 -0.31 -6.63 6.34
C ASP A 225 0.31 -5.82 7.49
N ASN A 226 0.19 -4.49 7.45
CA ASN A 226 0.74 -3.62 8.49
C ASN A 226 -0.24 -3.47 9.66
N SER A 227 0.30 -3.51 10.89
CA SER A 227 -0.47 -3.15 12.09
C SER A 227 -0.59 -1.63 12.25
N TRP A 228 -1.54 -1.17 13.06
CA TRP A 228 -1.68 0.27 13.32
C TRP A 228 -0.47 0.85 14.07
N GLY A 229 0.11 0.11 15.01
CA GLY A 229 1.34 0.54 15.71
C GLY A 229 2.50 0.76 14.75
N GLN A 230 2.70 -0.18 13.82
CA GLN A 230 3.68 -0.06 12.74
C GLN A 230 3.45 1.18 11.86
N VAL A 231 2.19 1.47 11.52
CA VAL A 231 1.84 2.70 10.80
C VAL A 231 2.24 3.93 11.61
N LEU A 232 1.97 3.97 12.93
CA LEU A 232 2.35 5.10 13.77
C LEU A 232 3.86 5.30 13.85
N ASP A 233 4.64 4.22 13.90
CA ASP A 233 6.10 4.26 13.91
C ASP A 233 6.69 4.82 12.60
N LEU A 234 5.96 4.71 11.49
CA LEU A 234 6.34 5.32 10.22
C LEU A 234 6.20 6.84 10.22
N LEU A 235 5.12 7.36 10.81
CA LEU A 235 4.68 8.74 10.59
C LEU A 235 5.72 9.83 10.87
N PRO A 236 6.64 9.70 11.85
CA PRO A 236 7.73 10.66 12.03
C PRO A 236 8.60 10.87 10.79
N HIS A 237 8.67 9.88 9.89
CA HIS A 237 9.44 9.93 8.66
C HIS A 237 8.71 10.62 7.49
N VAL A 238 7.41 10.88 7.62
CA VAL A 238 6.51 11.48 6.61
C VAL A 238 5.70 12.65 7.18
N PRO A 239 6.36 13.76 7.61
CA PRO A 239 5.76 14.81 8.45
C PRO A 239 4.74 15.71 7.74
N SER A 240 4.60 15.58 6.42
CA SER A 240 3.70 16.36 5.58
C SER A 240 2.51 15.56 5.09
N LEU A 241 2.31 14.35 5.61
CA LEU A 241 1.25 13.45 5.19
C LEU A 241 -0.14 14.04 5.48
N THR A 242 -0.95 14.13 4.43
CA THR A 242 -2.34 14.62 4.49
C THR A 242 -3.35 13.53 4.14
N SER A 243 -2.95 12.50 3.38
CA SER A 243 -3.83 11.40 2.95
C SER A 243 -3.17 10.05 3.16
N LEU A 244 -3.84 9.16 3.89
CA LEU A 244 -3.34 7.83 4.23
C LEU A 244 -4.39 6.77 3.89
N HIS A 245 -3.99 5.78 3.09
CA HIS A 245 -4.86 4.67 2.69
C HIS A 245 -4.28 3.35 3.17
N ILE A 246 -4.98 2.67 4.09
CA ILE A 246 -4.56 1.41 4.72
C ILE A 246 -5.70 0.39 4.58
N CYS A 247 -6.18 0.20 3.36
CA CYS A 247 -7.27 -0.74 3.07
C CYS A 247 -6.76 -2.19 3.08
N TYR A 248 -7.60 -3.16 3.44
CA TYR A 248 -7.24 -4.61 3.38
C TYR A 248 -6.01 -5.00 4.22
N ASN A 249 -5.83 -4.42 5.41
CA ASN A 249 -4.73 -4.77 6.32
C ASN A 249 -5.18 -5.57 7.55
N SER A 250 -6.43 -6.04 7.57
CA SER A 250 -7.01 -6.81 8.68
C SER A 250 -6.94 -6.08 10.03
N LEU A 251 -6.92 -4.74 10.03
CA LEU A 251 -6.87 -3.94 11.26
C LEU A 251 -8.14 -4.14 12.08
N SER A 252 -7.99 -4.47 13.36
CA SER A 252 -9.12 -4.65 14.28
C SER A 252 -9.20 -3.57 15.35
N SER A 253 -8.19 -2.72 15.49
CA SER A 253 -8.22 -1.59 16.41
C SER A 253 -7.24 -0.53 15.97
N LEU A 254 -7.62 0.74 16.16
CA LEU A 254 -6.72 1.87 16.04
C LEU A 254 -6.16 2.29 17.39
N SER A 255 -6.41 1.57 18.48
CA SER A 255 -5.81 1.87 19.79
C SER A 255 -4.30 1.63 19.75
N SER A 256 -3.51 2.55 20.31
CA SER A 256 -2.08 2.36 20.49
C SER A 256 -1.63 2.89 21.85
N THR A 257 -0.63 2.24 22.43
CA THR A 257 0.05 2.65 23.67
C THR A 257 1.14 3.70 23.42
N THR A 258 1.56 3.89 22.17
CA THR A 258 2.58 4.87 21.75
C THR A 258 1.98 6.23 21.41
N ALA A 259 2.75 7.29 21.71
CA ALA A 259 2.41 8.70 21.48
C ALA A 259 2.51 9.11 19.99
N GLY A 260 1.89 8.35 19.08
CA GLY A 260 2.03 8.53 17.63
C GLY A 260 1.02 9.47 16.97
N TYR A 261 -0.11 9.78 17.63
CA TYR A 261 -1.18 10.59 17.02
C TYR A 261 -0.77 12.04 16.74
N ASP A 262 0.26 12.54 17.42
CA ASP A 262 0.80 13.87 17.15
C ASP A 262 1.32 14.01 15.72
N ALA A 263 1.85 12.93 15.15
CA ALA A 263 2.30 12.91 13.75
C ALA A 263 1.12 12.93 12.76
N LEU A 264 -0.11 12.63 13.20
CA LEU A 264 -1.33 12.67 12.38
C LEU A 264 -2.05 14.03 12.42
N ARG A 265 -1.52 15.04 13.10
CA ARG A 265 -2.20 16.34 13.26
C ARG A 265 -2.55 17.05 11.94
N LYS A 266 -1.82 16.75 10.86
CA LYS A 266 -2.07 17.28 9.50
C LYS A 266 -2.92 16.36 8.62
N LEU A 267 -3.26 15.15 9.09
CA LEU A 267 -3.97 14.18 8.30
C LEU A 267 -5.40 14.68 8.03
N GLU A 268 -5.76 14.79 6.75
CA GLU A 268 -7.07 15.23 6.31
C GLU A 268 -7.97 14.07 5.85
N LEU A 269 -7.36 13.01 5.30
CA LEU A 269 -8.06 11.82 4.82
C LEU A 269 -7.43 10.56 5.40
N LEU A 270 -8.26 9.74 6.04
CA LEU A 270 -7.90 8.39 6.46
C LEU A 270 -8.85 7.38 5.84
N ASP A 271 -8.30 6.48 5.05
CA ASP A 271 -9.04 5.41 4.39
C ASP A 271 -8.65 4.06 5.00
N LEU A 272 -9.62 3.45 5.69
CA LEU A 272 -9.54 2.19 6.42
C LEU A 272 -10.54 1.17 5.88
N GLU A 273 -10.97 1.30 4.62
CA GLU A 273 -11.91 0.37 4.02
C GLU A 273 -11.40 -1.08 4.04
N CYS A 274 -12.33 -2.04 4.13
CA CYS A 274 -12.03 -3.47 4.10
C CYS A 274 -11.02 -3.92 5.18
N ASN A 275 -11.22 -3.47 6.42
CA ASN A 275 -10.51 -3.97 7.60
C ASN A 275 -11.49 -4.73 8.51
N ASN A 276 -11.05 -5.07 9.72
CA ASN A 276 -11.81 -5.87 10.71
C ASN A 276 -12.25 -5.02 11.91
N ILE A 277 -12.47 -3.71 11.72
CA ILE A 277 -12.92 -2.81 12.78
C ILE A 277 -14.39 -3.13 13.08
N CYS A 278 -14.67 -3.59 14.31
CA CYS A 278 -15.98 -4.11 14.71
C CYS A 278 -16.82 -3.08 15.49
N SER A 279 -16.18 -2.04 16.04
CA SER A 279 -16.84 -1.08 16.94
C SER A 279 -16.36 0.36 16.74
N TRP A 280 -17.20 1.34 17.11
CA TRP A 280 -16.80 2.74 17.09
C TRP A 280 -15.73 3.08 18.15
N GLU A 281 -15.65 2.29 19.23
CA GLU A 281 -14.64 2.45 20.27
C GLU A 281 -13.22 2.26 19.73
N GLU A 282 -13.04 1.37 18.76
CA GLU A 282 -11.77 1.15 18.06
C GLU A 282 -11.35 2.34 17.19
N VAL A 283 -12.30 3.14 16.72
CA VAL A 283 -12.10 4.35 15.91
C VAL A 283 -11.89 5.58 16.80
N TRP A 284 -12.42 5.54 18.03
CA TRP A 284 -12.38 6.63 19.00
C TRP A 284 -11.00 7.27 19.22
N PRO A 285 -9.85 6.56 19.17
CA PRO A 285 -8.54 7.19 19.32
C PRO A 285 -8.25 8.34 18.33
N LEU A 286 -8.95 8.40 17.19
CA LEU A 286 -8.81 9.47 16.20
C LEU A 286 -9.56 10.77 16.56
N ASN A 287 -10.33 10.78 17.66
CA ASN A 287 -11.28 11.85 17.95
C ASN A 287 -10.64 13.23 18.16
N THR A 288 -9.35 13.28 18.51
CA THR A 288 -8.63 14.54 18.77
C THR A 288 -7.93 15.09 17.55
N LEU A 289 -7.97 14.40 16.40
CA LEU A 289 -7.27 14.83 15.19
C LEU A 289 -7.93 16.11 14.62
N PRO A 290 -7.19 17.24 14.59
CA PRO A 290 -7.80 18.54 14.32
C PRO A 290 -8.07 18.77 12.84
N ALA A 291 -7.33 18.10 11.95
CA ALA A 291 -7.40 18.31 10.50
C ALA A 291 -8.20 17.21 9.77
N LEU A 292 -8.64 16.15 10.45
CA LEU A 292 -9.27 14.99 9.82
C LEU A 292 -10.65 15.38 9.27
N LYS A 293 -10.75 15.46 7.93
CA LYS A 293 -11.96 15.85 7.21
C LYS A 293 -12.73 14.64 6.67
N ARG A 294 -12.03 13.59 6.27
CA ARG A 294 -12.65 12.41 5.63
C ARG A 294 -12.16 11.13 6.30
N LEU A 295 -13.10 10.32 6.72
CA LEU A 295 -12.85 9.02 7.31
C LEU A 295 -13.65 7.96 6.55
N HIS A 296 -12.95 7.05 5.88
CA HIS A 296 -13.58 5.96 5.14
C HIS A 296 -13.42 4.67 5.93
N LEU A 297 -14.54 4.06 6.29
CA LEU A 297 -14.64 2.84 7.10
C LEU A 297 -15.50 1.78 6.41
N GLY A 298 -15.78 1.93 5.11
CA GLY A 298 -16.60 1.00 4.37
C GLY A 298 -16.09 -0.44 4.43
N SER A 299 -16.99 -1.41 4.30
CA SER A 299 -16.69 -2.85 4.37
C SER A 299 -15.94 -3.27 5.65
N ASN A 300 -16.24 -2.63 6.79
CA ASN A 300 -15.80 -3.06 8.11
C ASN A 300 -17.00 -3.62 8.90
N PRO A 301 -16.81 -4.59 9.81
CA PRO A 301 -17.87 -5.15 10.65
C PRO A 301 -18.40 -4.19 11.75
N ILE A 302 -18.38 -2.87 11.54
CA ILE A 302 -18.88 -1.87 12.49
C ILE A 302 -20.39 -2.01 12.62
N SER A 303 -20.83 -2.30 13.85
CA SER A 303 -22.25 -2.54 14.16
C SER A 303 -22.97 -1.34 14.80
N ASN A 304 -22.24 -0.43 15.42
CA ASN A 304 -22.79 0.72 16.14
C ASN A 304 -21.86 1.94 16.01
N ILE A 305 -22.44 3.14 16.04
CA ILE A 305 -21.75 4.43 16.00
C ILE A 305 -22.22 5.27 17.18
N THR A 306 -21.27 5.78 17.97
CA THR A 306 -21.59 6.54 19.18
C THR A 306 -20.89 7.89 19.18
N TYR A 307 -21.63 8.93 19.55
CA TYR A 307 -21.05 10.24 19.84
C TYR A 307 -21.52 10.70 21.23
N PRO A 308 -20.61 11.14 22.12
CA PRO A 308 -20.94 11.43 23.51
C PRO A 308 -21.96 12.57 23.61
N LYS A 309 -22.91 12.45 24.54
CA LYS A 309 -23.93 13.51 24.77
C LYS A 309 -23.34 14.76 25.40
N SER A 310 -22.27 14.60 26.16
CA SER A 310 -21.48 15.64 26.79
C SER A 310 -20.02 15.19 26.75
N HIS A 311 -19.10 16.09 26.42
CA HIS A 311 -17.67 15.85 26.52
C HIS A 311 -17.04 16.85 27.49
N SER A 312 -16.00 16.40 28.19
CA SER A 312 -15.18 17.24 29.06
C SER A 312 -13.98 17.88 28.33
N LEU A 313 -13.88 17.66 27.02
CA LEU A 313 -12.81 18.21 26.19
C LEU A 313 -13.10 19.67 25.83
N ASP A 314 -12.05 20.50 25.79
CA ASP A 314 -12.12 21.90 25.35
C ASP A 314 -12.52 22.03 23.88
N VAL A 315 -12.10 21.05 23.06
CA VAL A 315 -12.43 20.95 21.63
C VAL A 315 -13.36 19.76 21.45
N PRO A 316 -14.46 19.88 20.66
CA PRO A 316 -15.35 18.77 20.42
C PRO A 316 -14.62 17.61 19.70
N PRO A 317 -14.93 16.34 20.03
CA PRO A 317 -14.48 15.18 19.27
C PRO A 317 -14.74 15.32 17.77
N PHE A 318 -13.78 14.91 16.94
CA PHE A 318 -13.84 14.96 15.48
C PHE A 318 -14.21 16.36 14.94
N PRO A 319 -13.48 17.42 15.30
CA PRO A 319 -13.90 18.80 15.09
C PRO A 319 -14.03 19.18 13.61
N ALA A 320 -13.21 18.59 12.74
CA ALA A 320 -13.16 18.89 11.31
C ALA A 320 -13.81 17.82 10.42
N LEU A 321 -14.38 16.75 10.99
CA LEU A 321 -14.86 15.61 10.22
C LEU A 321 -16.11 15.99 9.41
N GLN A 322 -15.96 16.00 8.09
CA GLN A 322 -16.98 16.39 7.11
C GLN A 322 -17.61 15.19 6.41
N CYS A 323 -16.82 14.14 6.15
CA CYS A 323 -17.25 12.96 5.41
C CYS A 323 -16.96 11.69 6.20
N LEU A 324 -17.99 10.89 6.46
CA LEU A 324 -17.90 9.60 7.13
C LEU A 324 -18.55 8.51 6.29
N LEU A 325 -17.74 7.72 5.60
CA LEU A 325 -18.21 6.64 4.72
C LEU A 325 -18.24 5.32 5.48
N LEU A 326 -19.43 4.72 5.59
CA LEU A 326 -19.72 3.49 6.34
C LEU A 326 -20.50 2.51 5.46
N GLY A 327 -20.21 2.50 4.16
CA GLY A 327 -20.88 1.59 3.21
C GLY A 327 -20.56 0.13 3.52
N ASP A 328 -21.53 -0.76 3.38
CA ASP A 328 -21.34 -2.21 3.54
C ASP A 328 -20.78 -2.64 4.91
N CYS A 329 -21.15 -1.90 5.97
CA CYS A 329 -20.89 -2.27 7.37
C CYS A 329 -22.06 -3.08 7.97
N LEU A 330 -22.10 -3.20 9.30
CA LEU A 330 -23.13 -3.95 10.06
C LEU A 330 -24.06 -3.06 10.88
N VAL A 331 -24.17 -1.77 10.55
CA VAL A 331 -25.01 -0.83 11.30
C VAL A 331 -26.49 -1.21 11.15
N GLY A 332 -27.10 -1.61 12.27
CA GLY A 332 -28.46 -2.16 12.29
C GLY A 332 -29.50 -1.29 12.98
N ASP A 333 -29.07 -0.23 13.65
CA ASP A 333 -29.93 0.56 14.55
C ASP A 333 -30.00 2.03 14.16
N TRP A 334 -31.12 2.67 14.50
CA TRP A 334 -31.34 4.10 14.26
C TRP A 334 -30.64 5.01 15.27
N ALA A 335 -30.23 4.49 16.44
CA ALA A 335 -29.50 5.28 17.43
C ALA A 335 -28.09 5.66 16.94
N SER A 336 -27.47 4.80 16.12
CA SER A 336 -26.27 5.10 15.35
C SER A 336 -26.47 6.29 14.42
N VAL A 337 -27.60 6.31 13.68
CA VAL A 337 -27.95 7.42 12.79
C VAL A 337 -28.21 8.71 13.57
N ASP A 338 -28.92 8.64 14.69
CA ASP A 338 -29.14 9.77 15.59
C ASP A 338 -27.83 10.31 16.18
N SER A 339 -26.84 9.45 16.40
CA SER A 339 -25.51 9.84 16.89
C SER A 339 -24.72 10.63 15.84
N LEU A 340 -24.92 10.35 14.54
CA LEU A 340 -24.27 11.11 13.46
C LEU A 340 -24.64 12.60 13.48
N ASN A 341 -25.86 12.95 13.91
CA ASN A 341 -26.32 14.34 14.03
C ASN A 341 -25.54 15.17 15.06
N ARG A 342 -24.73 14.53 15.91
CA ARG A 342 -23.97 15.18 16.99
C ARG A 342 -22.56 15.57 16.58
N PHE A 343 -22.08 15.08 15.43
CA PHE A 343 -20.78 15.47 14.89
C PHE A 343 -20.88 16.94 14.42
N PRO A 344 -19.97 17.82 14.85
CA PRO A 344 -20.12 19.26 14.67
C PRO A 344 -20.03 19.73 13.21
N SER A 345 -19.26 19.00 12.38
CA SER A 345 -18.91 19.41 11.01
C SER A 345 -19.37 18.41 9.94
N LEU A 346 -20.10 17.36 10.32
CA LEU A 346 -20.44 16.26 9.41
C LEU A 346 -21.48 16.71 8.37
N VAL A 347 -21.12 16.61 7.09
CA VAL A 347 -21.96 17.00 5.95
C VAL A 347 -22.30 15.83 5.02
N GLU A 348 -21.48 14.79 5.03
CA GLU A 348 -21.63 13.64 4.16
C GLU A 348 -21.49 12.34 4.95
N THR A 349 -22.45 11.44 4.76
CA THR A 349 -22.35 10.07 5.24
C THR A 349 -22.92 9.09 4.23
N ARG A 350 -22.35 7.88 4.19
CA ARG A 350 -22.82 6.79 3.33
C ARG A 350 -23.08 5.55 4.18
N LEU A 351 -24.33 5.10 4.20
CA LEU A 351 -24.77 3.89 4.93
C LEU A 351 -25.30 2.79 3.98
N THR A 352 -25.12 2.93 2.67
CA THR A 352 -25.55 1.92 1.68
C THR A 352 -24.99 0.54 2.03
N GLY A 353 -25.79 -0.52 1.92
CA GLY A 353 -25.33 -1.88 2.22
C GLY A 353 -25.51 -2.34 3.66
N ASN A 354 -25.77 -1.42 4.60
CA ASN A 354 -26.00 -1.76 6.00
C ASN A 354 -27.39 -2.41 6.25
N PRO A 355 -27.51 -3.27 7.28
CA PRO A 355 -28.80 -3.88 7.67
C PRO A 355 -29.94 -2.88 7.88
N LEU A 356 -29.66 -1.69 8.42
CA LEU A 356 -30.67 -0.65 8.66
C LEU A 356 -31.36 -0.15 7.36
N ILE A 357 -30.67 -0.21 6.22
CA ILE A 357 -31.21 0.21 4.91
C ILE A 357 -31.98 -0.94 4.25
N LYS A 358 -31.67 -2.20 4.58
CA LYS A 358 -32.39 -3.36 4.03
C LYS A 358 -33.81 -3.49 4.59
N SER A 359 -34.04 -3.00 5.81
CA SER A 359 -35.38 -2.95 6.43
C SER A 359 -36.26 -1.82 5.89
N THR A 360 -35.68 -0.85 5.18
CA THR A 360 -36.43 0.21 4.50
C THR A 360 -36.78 -0.23 3.08
N HIS A 361 -38.04 -0.59 2.83
CA HIS A 361 -38.51 -0.91 1.48
C HIS A 361 -38.45 0.33 0.59
N GLY A 362 -37.48 0.36 -0.32
CA GLY A 362 -37.30 1.40 -1.32
C GLY A 362 -35.88 1.93 -1.28
N GLY A 363 -35.14 1.76 -2.38
CA GLY A 363 -33.80 2.34 -2.60
C GLY A 363 -33.85 3.86 -2.71
N GLY A 364 -34.37 4.50 -1.67
CA GLY A 364 -34.46 5.94 -1.54
C GLY A 364 -33.11 6.50 -1.16
N ARG A 365 -32.71 7.55 -1.87
CA ARG A 365 -31.70 8.48 -1.40
C ARG A 365 -32.25 9.09 -0.10
N PHE A 366 -31.77 8.63 1.05
CA PHE A 366 -32.10 9.25 2.33
C PHE A 366 -31.34 10.58 2.41
N GLU A 367 -31.95 11.65 1.94
CA GLU A 367 -31.55 12.99 2.33
C GLU A 367 -31.92 13.16 3.80
N VAL A 368 -31.00 12.78 4.69
CA VAL A 368 -31.09 13.19 6.09
C VAL A 368 -30.94 14.71 6.07
N ARG A 369 -31.99 15.44 6.45
CA ARG A 369 -31.98 16.90 6.55
C ARG A 369 -30.94 17.32 7.60
N LEU A 370 -29.72 17.58 7.16
CA LEU A 370 -28.64 18.18 7.94
C LEU A 370 -28.88 19.70 8.02
N ALA A 371 -29.86 20.11 8.83
CA ALA A 371 -29.95 21.40 9.55
C ALA A 371 -31.41 21.79 9.83
N ARG A 372 -31.67 22.20 11.07
CA ARG A 372 -32.82 23.03 11.44
C ARG A 372 -32.29 24.44 11.68
N LEU A 373 -32.76 25.42 10.90
CA LEU A 373 -32.59 26.84 11.23
C LEU A 373 -33.21 27.07 12.63
N ILE A 374 -32.40 27.58 13.55
CA ILE A 374 -32.86 28.10 14.83
C ILE A 374 -33.29 29.55 14.57
N GLU A 375 -34.53 29.89 14.93
CA GLU A 375 -35.06 31.26 14.90
C GLU A 375 -34.30 32.20 15.86
#